data_AF-A0A833HL94-F1
#
_entry.id   AF-A0A833HL94-F1
#
_cell.length_a   1.000
_cell.length_b   1.000
_cell.length_c   1.000
_cell.angle_alpha   90.00
_cell.angle_beta   90.00
_cell.angle_gamma   90.00
#
_symmetry.space_group_name_H-M   'P 1'
#
loop_
_entity.id
_entity.type
_entity.pdbx_description
1 polymer ?
#
loop_
_entity_poly.entity_id
_entity_poly.type
_entity_poly.pdbx_seq_one_letter_code
_entity_poly.pdbx_strand_id
1 'polypeptide(L)'
;MEKPISELCSEVLNQLKEAGYTEKGIAKHASTYRMIISFTKSKGQSFYSEELGKIFVMERYKATFDSKRGYNSQFANQKIVHLEKLWHYQNYGTIYFSARSGKKKPFCCPECFQREYEAFCRYCLVHDYSEDSRRTIIYVIKKFILYLQAQKISSMNDIAECQGDGVIDNTS
;
A
#
# COMPACT_ATOMS: atom_id res chain seq x y z
N MET A 1 14.96 23.49 0.97
CA MET A 1 16.40 23.33 1.21
C MET A 1 16.66 21.84 1.23
N GLU A 2 17.48 21.30 0.31
CA GLU A 2 17.73 19.86 0.21
C GLU A 2 18.55 19.38 1.41
N LYS A 3 17.94 18.59 2.29
CA LYS A 3 18.58 18.00 3.47
C LYS A 3 18.80 16.51 3.27
N PRO A 4 19.89 15.92 3.78
CA PRO A 4 20.09 14.48 3.76
C PRO A 4 18.89 13.73 4.33
N ILE A 5 18.53 12.58 3.75
CA ILE A 5 17.35 11.82 4.17
C ILE A 5 17.36 11.45 5.66
N SER A 6 18.55 11.25 6.25
CA SER A 6 18.70 10.98 7.68
C SER A 6 18.31 12.16 8.57
N GLU A 7 18.64 13.39 8.14
CA GLU A 7 18.28 14.61 8.86
C GLU A 7 16.78 14.85 8.75
N LEU A 8 16.24 14.76 7.53
CA LEU A 8 14.80 14.85 7.28
C LEU A 8 13.99 13.87 8.15
N CYS A 9 14.43 12.61 8.21
CA CYS A 9 13.77 11.60 9.04
C CYS A 9 13.82 11.95 10.53
N SER A 10 14.93 12.52 11.01
CA SER A 10 15.09 12.88 12.42
C SER A 10 14.17 14.05 12.80
N GLU A 11 14.09 15.07 11.95
CA GLU A 11 13.19 16.21 12.14
C GLU A 11 11.72 15.79 12.17
N VAL A 12 11.31 14.93 11.23
CA VAL A 12 9.94 14.41 11.20
C VAL A 12 9.61 13.61 12.47
N LEU A 13 10.54 12.79 12.97
CA LEU A 13 10.32 12.06 14.23
C LEU A 13 10.18 13.01 15.43
N ASN A 14 10.95 14.10 15.48
CA ASN A 14 10.83 15.12 16.51
C ASN A 14 9.48 15.84 16.44
N GLN A 15 9.03 16.24 15.24
CA GLN A 15 7.72 16.85 15.07
C GLN A 15 6.57 15.91 15.46
N LEU A 16 6.69 14.60 15.18
CA LEU A 16 5.70 13.63 15.65
C LEU A 16 5.64 13.55 17.17
N LYS A 17 6.80 13.65 17.85
CA LYS A 17 6.90 13.68 19.30
C LYS A 17 6.25 14.94 19.88
N GLU A 18 6.55 16.11 19.31
CA GLU A 18 5.94 17.39 19.71
C GLU A 18 4.42 17.40 19.48
N ALA A 19 3.95 16.74 18.42
CA ALA A 19 2.53 16.56 18.14
C ALA A 19 1.83 15.51 19.04
N GLY A 20 2.53 14.94 20.02
CA GLY A 20 1.94 14.02 21.01
C GLY A 20 1.75 12.59 20.53
N TYR A 21 2.47 12.12 19.51
CA TYR A 21 2.44 10.72 19.13
C TYR A 21 2.97 9.83 20.27
N THR A 22 2.33 8.68 20.46
CA THR A 22 2.83 7.67 21.40
C THR A 22 4.19 7.14 20.97
N GLU A 23 5.01 6.69 21.92
CA GLU A 23 6.31 6.09 21.65
C GLU A 23 6.22 4.94 20.65
N LYS A 24 5.19 4.09 20.77
CA LYS A 24 4.90 3.01 19.82
C LYS A 24 4.59 3.55 18.42
N GLY A 25 3.88 4.67 18.31
CA GLY A 25 3.62 5.36 17.05
C GLY A 25 4.92 5.87 16.42
N ILE A 26 5.76 6.54 17.20
CA ILE A 26 7.06 7.07 16.77
C ILE A 26 7.99 5.91 16.33
N ALA A 27 8.07 4.83 17.10
CA ALA A 27 8.88 3.66 16.77
C ALA A 27 8.50 3.01 15.43
N LYS A 28 7.21 2.99 15.08
CA LYS A 28 6.72 2.51 13.77
C LYS A 28 7.19 3.41 12.61
N HIS A 29 7.19 4.73 12.81
CA HIS A 29 7.73 5.68 11.83
C HIS A 29 9.25 5.48 11.71
N ALA A 30 9.97 5.46 12.83
CA ALA A 30 11.43 5.27 12.87
C ALA A 30 11.88 3.96 12.19
N SER A 31 11.16 2.85 12.39
CA SER A 31 11.40 1.60 11.67
C SER A 31 11.28 1.77 10.16
N THR A 32 10.30 2.52 9.70
CA THR A 32 10.09 2.81 8.27
C THR A 32 11.20 3.70 7.72
N TYR A 33 11.61 4.70 8.48
CA TYR A 33 12.65 5.65 8.12
C TYR A 33 14.03 4.99 8.03
N ARG A 34 14.35 4.05 8.92
CA ARG A 34 15.56 3.23 8.80
C ARG A 34 15.57 2.41 7.50
N MET A 35 14.43 1.85 7.09
CA MET A 35 14.34 1.09 5.84
C MET A 35 14.56 1.97 4.62
N ILE A 36 13.91 3.14 4.53
CA ILE A 36 14.10 4.03 3.38
C ILE A 36 15.52 4.61 3.36
N ILE A 37 16.14 4.92 4.49
CA ILE A 37 17.55 5.35 4.55
C ILE A 37 18.46 4.26 3.98
N SER A 38 18.29 3.01 4.41
CA SER A 38 19.07 1.88 3.88
C SER A 38 18.86 1.68 2.38
N PHE A 39 17.61 1.83 1.92
CA PHE A 39 17.28 1.73 0.50
C PHE A 39 17.94 2.83 -0.33
N THR A 40 17.89 4.07 0.16
CA THR A 40 18.46 5.25 -0.49
C THR A 40 19.97 5.10 -0.65
N LYS A 41 20.65 4.60 0.40
CA LYS A 41 22.07 4.21 0.33
C LYS A 41 22.35 3.13 -0.72
N SER A 42 21.52 2.10 -0.80
CA SER A 42 21.69 1.02 -1.81
C SER A 42 21.51 1.50 -3.25
N LYS A 43 20.79 2.61 -3.46
CA LYS A 43 20.60 3.24 -4.77
C LYS A 43 21.61 4.37 -5.04
N GLY A 44 22.59 4.59 -4.16
CA GLY A 44 23.58 5.66 -4.29
C GLY A 44 23.01 7.07 -4.16
N GLN A 45 21.80 7.21 -3.60
CA GLN A 45 21.14 8.49 -3.40
C GLN A 45 21.34 8.97 -1.95
N SER A 46 21.29 10.29 -1.73
CA SER A 46 21.47 10.92 -0.41
C SER A 46 20.24 11.70 0.07
N PHE A 47 19.30 11.97 -0.83
CA PHE A 47 18.14 12.81 -0.60
C PHE A 47 16.86 12.02 -0.84
N TYR A 48 15.80 12.39 -0.13
CA TYR A 48 14.48 11.82 -0.35
C TYR A 48 13.78 12.54 -1.51
N SER A 49 13.07 11.77 -2.33
CA SER A 49 12.15 12.27 -3.34
C SER A 49 10.90 11.40 -3.35
N GLU A 50 9.79 11.95 -3.87
CA GLU A 50 8.55 11.19 -4.02
C GLU A 50 8.76 9.95 -4.90
N GLU A 51 9.58 10.09 -5.96
CA GLU A 51 9.88 9.00 -6.88
C GLU A 51 10.67 7.88 -6.20
N LEU A 52 11.66 8.23 -5.36
CA LEU A 52 12.35 7.23 -4.55
C LEU A 52 11.40 6.53 -3.57
N GLY A 53 10.44 7.26 -2.99
CA GLY A 53 9.36 6.68 -2.19
C GLY A 53 8.51 5.68 -2.99
N LYS A 54 8.12 6.02 -4.22
CA LYS A 54 7.37 5.15 -5.14
C LYS A 54 8.13 3.88 -5.46
N ILE A 55 9.40 3.99 -5.85
CA ILE A 55 10.25 2.86 -6.18
C ILE A 55 10.43 1.96 -4.96
N PHE A 56 10.70 2.53 -3.78
CA PHE A 56 10.84 1.75 -2.54
C PHE A 56 9.60 0.91 -2.23
N VAL A 57 8.42 1.52 -2.33
CA VAL A 57 7.14 0.84 -2.04
C VAL A 57 6.86 -0.25 -3.07
N MET A 58 7.10 0.04 -4.35
CA MET A 58 6.91 -0.92 -5.43
C MET A 58 7.86 -2.11 -5.29
N GLU A 59 9.17 -1.88 -5.15
CA GLU A 59 10.17 -2.95 -5.06
C GLU A 59 9.95 -3.83 -3.82
N ARG A 60 9.68 -3.21 -2.66
CA ARG A 60 9.64 -3.93 -1.38
C ARG A 60 8.29 -4.57 -1.07
N TYR A 61 7.19 -3.98 -1.52
CA TYR A 61 5.84 -4.39 -1.15
C TYR A 61 4.94 -4.74 -2.33
N LYS A 62 5.43 -4.58 -3.58
CA LYS A 62 4.62 -4.72 -4.81
C LYS A 62 3.34 -3.88 -4.72
N ALA A 63 3.48 -2.69 -4.14
CA ALA A 63 2.38 -1.79 -3.81
C ALA A 63 2.50 -0.49 -4.59
N THR A 64 1.37 0.18 -4.80
CA THR A 64 1.34 1.51 -5.40
C THR A 64 1.51 2.59 -4.33
N PHE A 65 2.16 3.70 -4.64
CA PHE A 65 2.32 4.84 -3.71
C PHE A 65 1.03 5.68 -3.64
N ASP A 66 -0.10 5.03 -3.40
CA ASP A 66 -1.38 5.67 -3.12
C ASP A 66 -2.02 4.96 -1.92
N SER A 67 -1.92 5.60 -0.75
CA SER A 67 -2.47 5.05 0.50
C SER A 67 -4.00 5.08 0.58
N LYS A 68 -4.67 5.86 -0.28
CA LYS A 68 -6.12 6.13 -0.23
C LYS A 68 -6.90 5.41 -1.32
N ARG A 69 -6.26 5.05 -2.43
CA ARG A 69 -6.92 4.51 -3.64
C ARG A 69 -6.33 3.19 -4.11
N GLY A 70 -5.30 2.66 -3.45
CA GLY A 70 -4.64 1.41 -3.82
C GLY A 70 -5.21 0.15 -3.16
N TYR A 71 -4.82 -1.00 -3.70
CA TYR A 71 -5.19 -2.36 -3.25
C TYR A 71 -4.20 -2.94 -2.25
N ASN A 72 -3.34 -2.05 -1.76
CA ASN A 72 -2.21 -2.37 -0.93
C ASN A 72 -2.66 -3.04 0.37
N SER A 73 -1.81 -3.91 0.89
CA SER A 73 -1.99 -4.47 2.23
C SER A 73 -2.02 -3.37 3.28
N GLN A 74 -2.67 -3.62 4.42
CA GLN A 74 -2.69 -2.67 5.54
C GLN A 74 -1.26 -2.32 6.00
N PHE A 75 -0.36 -3.30 5.94
CA PHE A 75 1.04 -3.11 6.26
C PHE A 75 1.73 -2.14 5.29
N ALA A 76 1.57 -2.34 3.97
CA ALA A 76 2.12 -1.45 2.96
C ALA A 76 1.54 -0.03 3.07
N ASN A 77 0.22 0.10 3.27
CA ASN A 77 -0.43 1.40 3.48
C ASN A 77 0.11 2.15 4.68
N GLN A 78 0.40 1.47 5.79
CA GLN A 78 1.04 2.11 6.94
C GLN A 78 2.42 2.68 6.57
N LYS A 79 3.22 1.96 5.77
CA LYS A 79 4.52 2.44 5.32
C LYS A 79 4.39 3.64 4.38
N ILE A 80 3.46 3.57 3.42
CA ILE A 80 3.16 4.68 2.50
C ILE A 80 2.76 5.93 3.28
N VAL A 81 1.87 5.83 4.27
CA VAL A 81 1.45 6.95 5.12
C VAL A 81 2.60 7.56 5.93
N HIS A 82 3.63 6.78 6.28
CA HIS A 82 4.83 7.33 6.92
C HIS A 82 5.72 8.09 5.93
N LEU A 83 5.82 7.61 4.69
CA LEU A 83 6.59 8.21 3.60
C LEU A 83 5.91 9.47 3.05
N GLU A 84 4.58 9.51 2.99
CA GLU A 84 3.80 10.71 2.67
C GLU A 84 4.07 11.84 3.66
N LYS A 85 4.27 11.53 4.95
CA LYS A 85 4.66 12.55 5.94
C LYS A 85 6.06 13.10 5.71
N LEU A 86 7.02 12.25 5.33
CA LEU A 86 8.36 12.71 4.94
C LEU A 86 8.28 13.65 3.75
N TRP A 87 7.56 13.24 2.71
CA TRP A 87 7.37 14.03 1.51
C TRP A 87 6.69 15.37 1.84
N HIS A 88 5.61 15.35 2.61
CA HIS A 88 4.89 16.56 2.98
C HIS A 88 5.77 17.52 3.79
N TYR A 89 6.49 17.00 4.79
CA TYR A 89 7.38 17.80 5.59
C TYR A 89 8.52 18.41 4.77
N GLN A 90 9.10 17.67 3.83
CA GLN A 90 10.13 18.18 2.91
C GLN A 90 9.63 19.36 2.05
N ASN A 91 8.37 19.30 1.59
CA ASN A 91 7.81 20.30 0.69
C ASN A 91 7.23 21.52 1.44
N TYR A 92 6.69 21.32 2.65
CA TYR A 92 5.89 22.34 3.34
C TYR A 92 6.39 22.68 4.75
N GLY A 93 7.46 22.05 5.24
CA GLY A 93 8.02 22.28 6.59
C GLY A 93 7.09 21.89 7.74
N THR A 94 5.98 21.22 7.44
CA THR A 94 4.96 20.82 8.41
C THR A 94 4.52 19.39 8.12
N ILE A 95 4.09 18.66 9.15
CA ILE A 95 3.49 17.33 8.97
C ILE A 95 2.00 17.49 8.69
N TYR A 96 1.55 16.99 7.54
CA TYR A 96 0.11 16.82 7.31
C TYR A 96 -0.41 15.62 8.09
N PHE A 97 -1.10 15.91 9.18
CA PHE A 97 -1.91 14.94 9.88
C PHE A 97 -3.24 14.82 9.14
N SER A 98 -3.29 13.98 8.11
CA SER A 98 -4.58 13.67 7.51
C SER A 98 -5.43 13.03 8.61
N ALA A 99 -6.36 13.80 9.18
CA ALA A 99 -7.47 13.22 9.92
C ALA A 99 -8.10 12.15 9.00
N ARG A 100 -8.65 11.07 9.57
CA ARG A 100 -9.26 9.95 8.81
C ARG A 100 -10.50 10.38 7.98
N SER A 101 -10.64 11.67 7.69
CA SER A 101 -11.75 12.39 7.06
C SER A 101 -11.66 12.46 5.54
N GLY A 102 -10.92 11.55 4.90
CA GLY A 102 -11.20 11.26 3.50
C GLY A 102 -12.47 10.42 3.44
N LYS A 103 -13.53 10.89 2.74
CA LYS A 103 -14.60 9.99 2.30
C LYS A 103 -13.92 8.86 1.53
N LYS A 104 -13.90 7.64 2.09
CA LYS A 104 -13.41 6.47 1.36
C LYS A 104 -14.18 6.42 0.06
N LYS A 105 -13.48 6.48 -1.09
CA LYS A 105 -14.13 6.33 -2.38
C LYS A 105 -14.87 4.99 -2.35
N PRO A 106 -16.16 4.94 -2.69
CA PRO A 106 -16.88 3.68 -2.70
C PRO A 106 -16.16 2.72 -3.63
N PHE A 107 -16.11 1.45 -3.24
CA PHE A 107 -15.58 0.39 -4.08
C PHE A 107 -16.30 0.41 -5.43
N CYS A 108 -15.53 0.49 -6.51
CA CYS A 108 -16.01 0.37 -7.88
C CYS A 108 -15.53 -0.99 -8.39
N CYS A 109 -16.45 -1.92 -8.62
CA CYS A 109 -16.11 -3.22 -9.17
C CYS A 109 -15.68 -3.04 -10.63
N PRO A 110 -14.56 -3.64 -11.08
CA PRO A 110 -14.21 -3.70 -12.50
C PRO A 110 -15.29 -4.44 -13.27
N GLU A 111 -15.60 -3.98 -14.48
CA GLU A 111 -16.65 -4.55 -15.32
C GLU A 111 -16.45 -6.06 -15.55
N CYS A 112 -15.20 -6.50 -15.75
CA CYS A 112 -14.86 -7.91 -15.96
C CYS A 112 -15.18 -8.83 -14.78
N PHE A 113 -15.34 -8.30 -13.56
CA PHE A 113 -15.65 -9.07 -12.36
C PHE A 113 -17.04 -8.78 -11.80
N GLN A 114 -17.79 -7.88 -12.43
CA GLN A 114 -19.05 -7.36 -11.88
C GLN A 114 -20.09 -8.47 -11.72
N ARG A 115 -20.24 -9.32 -12.75
CA ARG A 115 -21.23 -10.41 -12.75
C ARG A 115 -20.99 -11.40 -11.61
N GLU A 116 -19.76 -11.86 -11.45
CA GLU A 116 -19.33 -12.83 -10.45
C GLU A 116 -19.43 -12.22 -9.04
N TYR A 117 -19.02 -10.96 -8.88
CA TYR A 117 -19.13 -10.24 -7.63
C TYR A 117 -20.58 -10.07 -7.17
N GLU A 118 -21.49 -9.72 -8.07
CA GLU A 118 -22.93 -9.60 -7.78
C GLU A 118 -23.57 -10.96 -7.46
N ALA A 119 -23.15 -12.03 -8.15
CA ALA A 119 -23.60 -13.38 -7.85
C ALA A 119 -23.16 -13.81 -6.45
N PHE A 120 -21.91 -13.52 -6.07
CA PHE A 120 -21.39 -13.81 -4.73
C PHE A 120 -22.09 -13.00 -3.63
N CYS A 121 -22.37 -11.71 -3.87
CA CYS A 121 -23.14 -10.89 -2.94
C CYS A 121 -24.53 -11.48 -2.68
N ARG A 122 -25.22 -11.93 -3.74
CA ARG A 122 -26.52 -12.61 -3.65
C ARG A 122 -26.43 -13.94 -2.92
N TYR A 123 -25.40 -14.74 -3.19
CA TYR A 123 -25.15 -15.98 -2.47
C TYR A 123 -25.03 -15.76 -0.96
N CYS A 124 -24.25 -14.76 -0.53
CA CYS A 124 -24.10 -14.41 0.88
C CYS A 124 -25.39 -13.91 1.53
N LEU A 125 -26.29 -13.28 0.77
CA LEU A 125 -27.61 -12.84 1.26
C LEU A 125 -28.54 -14.03 1.51
N VAL A 126 -28.53 -15.03 0.62
CA VAL A 126 -29.44 -16.19 0.68
C VAL A 126 -29.03 -17.21 1.75
N HIS A 127 -27.75 -17.25 2.12
CA HIS A 127 -27.21 -18.27 3.05
C HIS A 127 -27.06 -17.77 4.49
N ASP A 128 -27.90 -16.82 4.92
CA ASP A 128 -28.01 -16.33 6.31
C ASP A 128 -26.68 -15.96 7.00
N TYR A 129 -25.70 -15.50 6.23
CA TYR A 129 -24.52 -14.89 6.84
C TYR A 129 -24.96 -13.66 7.63
N SER A 130 -24.51 -13.56 8.88
CA SER A 130 -24.72 -12.35 9.69
C SER A 130 -24.20 -11.11 8.97
N GLU A 131 -24.78 -9.95 9.25
CA GLU A 131 -24.35 -8.68 8.65
C GLU A 131 -22.84 -8.41 8.84
N ASP A 132 -22.29 -8.78 9.99
CA ASP A 132 -20.86 -8.62 10.30
C ASP A 132 -19.97 -9.61 9.52
N SER A 133 -20.42 -10.87 9.41
CA SER A 133 -19.74 -11.88 8.58
C SER A 133 -19.73 -11.46 7.11
N ARG A 134 -20.87 -10.97 6.60
CA ARG A 134 -21.00 -10.46 5.23
C ARG A 134 -20.07 -9.28 4.99
N ARG A 135 -20.06 -8.29 5.88
CA ARG A 135 -19.15 -7.13 5.77
C ARG A 135 -17.70 -7.57 5.69
N THR A 136 -17.30 -8.53 6.52
CA THR A 136 -15.93 -9.04 6.57
C THR A 136 -15.55 -9.77 5.28
N ILE A 137 -16.38 -10.71 4.84
CA ILE A 137 -16.13 -11.52 3.63
C ILE A 137 -16.14 -10.62 2.39
N ILE A 138 -17.14 -9.76 2.23
CA ILE A 138 -17.23 -8.84 1.09
C ILE A 138 -16.04 -7.88 1.05
N TYR A 139 -15.55 -7.43 2.21
CA TYR A 139 -14.35 -6.59 2.26
C TYR A 139 -13.10 -7.32 1.74
N VAL A 140 -12.94 -8.60 2.06
CA VAL A 140 -11.84 -9.44 1.55
C VAL A 140 -11.98 -9.64 0.05
N ILE A 141 -13.18 -9.97 -0.45
CA ILE A 141 -13.44 -10.15 -1.89
C ILE A 141 -13.16 -8.87 -2.68
N LYS A 142 -13.57 -7.70 -2.17
CA LYS A 142 -13.25 -6.41 -2.79
C LYS A 142 -11.74 -6.26 -2.95
N LYS A 143 -10.95 -6.53 -1.91
CA LYS A 143 -9.48 -6.47 -2.01
C LYS A 143 -8.91 -7.44 -3.02
N PHE A 144 -9.48 -8.65 -3.10
CA PHE A 144 -9.02 -9.66 -4.04
C PHE A 144 -9.28 -9.26 -5.50
N ILE A 145 -10.50 -8.83 -5.83
CA ILE A 145 -10.86 -8.31 -7.17
C ILE A 145 -9.93 -7.19 -7.60
N LEU A 146 -9.72 -6.25 -6.68
CA LEU A 146 -8.84 -5.12 -6.87
C LEU A 146 -7.38 -5.56 -7.10
N TYR A 147 -6.89 -6.56 -6.36
CA TYR A 147 -5.59 -7.17 -6.59
C TYR A 147 -5.48 -7.79 -7.99
N LEU A 148 -6.48 -8.56 -8.43
CA LEU A 148 -6.49 -9.17 -9.77
C LEU A 148 -6.41 -8.11 -10.87
N GLN A 149 -7.19 -7.04 -10.75
CA GLN A 149 -7.14 -5.91 -11.67
C GLN A 149 -5.74 -5.27 -11.72
N ALA A 150 -5.06 -5.16 -10.58
CA ALA A 150 -3.68 -4.65 -10.52
C ALA A 150 -2.69 -5.54 -11.29
N GLN A 151 -2.90 -6.85 -11.27
CA GLN A 151 -2.12 -7.82 -12.02
C GLN A 151 -2.55 -7.92 -13.49
N LYS A 152 -3.52 -7.09 -13.93
CA LYS A 152 -4.13 -7.15 -15.27
C LYS A 152 -4.78 -8.49 -15.59
N ILE A 153 -5.16 -9.24 -14.54
CA ILE A 153 -5.90 -10.49 -14.66
C ILE A 153 -7.37 -10.12 -14.86
N SER A 154 -7.94 -10.59 -15.96
CA SER A 154 -9.31 -10.30 -16.39
C SER A 154 -10.16 -11.55 -16.56
N SER A 155 -9.52 -12.74 -16.61
CA SER A 155 -10.18 -14.03 -16.74
C SER A 155 -9.48 -15.12 -15.91
N MET A 156 -10.16 -16.24 -15.63
CA MET A 156 -9.53 -17.41 -15.00
C MET A 156 -8.40 -18.01 -15.85
N ASN A 157 -8.41 -17.79 -17.18
CA ASN A 157 -7.37 -18.30 -18.07
C ASN A 157 -6.04 -17.57 -17.83
N ASP A 158 -6.08 -16.29 -17.43
CA ASP A 158 -4.89 -15.48 -17.15
C ASP A 158 -4.19 -15.91 -15.85
N ILE A 159 -4.90 -16.63 -14.96
CA ILE A 159 -4.35 -17.16 -13.70
C ILE A 159 -3.47 -18.40 -13.94
N ALA A 160 -3.75 -19.15 -15.02
CA ALA A 160 -3.04 -20.39 -15.35
C ALA A 160 -1.65 -20.15 -15.98
N GLU A 161 -1.41 -19.01 -16.64
CA GLU A 161 -0.12 -18.69 -17.27
C GLU A 161 0.97 -18.24 -16.30
N CYS A 162 0.65 -17.90 -15.04
CA CYS A 162 1.66 -17.54 -14.04
C CYS A 162 2.39 -18.77 -13.43
N GLN A 163 2.11 -19.99 -13.89
CA GLN A 163 2.85 -21.21 -13.54
C GLN A 163 3.53 -21.81 -14.77
N GLY A 164 4.56 -21.14 -15.29
CA GLY A 164 5.26 -21.68 -16.47
C GLY A 164 6.51 -20.92 -16.87
N ASP A 165 7.52 -20.87 -15.99
CA ASP A 165 8.92 -20.68 -16.43
C ASP A 165 9.82 -21.59 -15.59
N GLY A 166 9.77 -22.87 -15.95
CA GLY A 166 10.71 -23.90 -15.54
C GLY A 166 11.11 -24.68 -16.78
N VAL A 167 11.94 -24.06 -17.62
CA VAL A 167 12.56 -24.72 -18.78
C VAL A 167 13.41 -25.89 -18.25
N ILE A 168 12.96 -27.11 -18.50
CA ILE A 168 13.79 -28.32 -18.37
C ILE A 168 14.47 -28.49 -19.72
N ASP A 169 15.72 -28.08 -19.78
CA ASP A 169 16.59 -28.30 -20.93
C ASP A 169 17.12 -29.75 -20.85
N ASN A 170 16.52 -30.66 -21.60
CA ASN A 170 17.03 -32.02 -21.79
C ASN A 170 17.89 -32.02 -23.05
N THR A 171 19.20 -31.87 -22.87
CA THR A 171 20.18 -32.16 -23.92
C THR A 171 20.52 -33.66 -23.90
N SER A 172 20.28 -34.32 -25.02
CA SER A 172 20.97 -35.54 -25.46
C SER A 172 21.67 -35.26 -26.78
#